data_AF-A0A3C0VUC8-F1
#
_entry.id   AF-A0A3C0VUC8-F1
#
_cell.length_a   1.000
_cell.length_b   1.000
_cell.length_c   1.000
_cell.angle_alpha   90.00
_cell.angle_beta   90.00
_cell.angle_gamma   90.00
#
_symmetry.space_group_name_H-M   'P 1'
#
loop_
_entity.id
_entity.type
_entity.pdbx_description
1 polymer ?
#
loop_
_entity_poly.entity_id
_entity_poly.type
_entity_poly.pdbx_seq_one_letter_code
_entity_poly.pdbx_strand_id
1 'polypeptide(L)'
;MEDIIKVKNSSYGRYEELLIRRDNLKKEAFILQRQYVAEFGDLIIEVFEKKLECIKKKKTIEFCQRKLNYGKSIDQDELQAYLDEEMKEFQARLNDMIKDTESAKKREKVSEIDLIKIKKIYHKLVKLIHPDINPLTSENEALYDLWQRIQIAYNCNDLKEMEELEVRVTTTLEQLGVGNLEIEIPNIDDKIAELEKEIVTIMETDPYQYKFILEDPKAVEEKKQSLREELQSYIEYSEQLDNILENLMTDGNSIVWKMS
;
A
#
# COMPACT_ATOMS: atom_id res chain seq x y z
N MET A 1 -2.61 -12.92 -36.95
CA MET A 1 -1.78 -13.72 -36.03
C MET A 1 -2.73 -14.75 -35.45
N GLU A 2 -2.60 -16.01 -35.87
CA GLU A 2 -3.41 -17.10 -35.32
C GLU A 2 -3.15 -17.17 -33.81
N ASP A 3 -4.19 -17.43 -33.01
CA ASP A 3 -4.05 -17.56 -31.56
C ASP A 3 -3.10 -18.73 -31.27
N ILE A 4 -1.94 -18.42 -30.68
CA ILE A 4 -0.88 -19.38 -30.34
C ILE A 4 -1.39 -20.45 -29.36
N ILE A 5 -2.44 -20.11 -28.59
CA ILE A 5 -3.07 -20.94 -27.57
C ILE A 5 -4.57 -21.05 -27.86
N LYS A 6 -5.10 -22.28 -27.83
CA LYS A 6 -6.55 -22.55 -27.94
C LYS A 6 -7.04 -23.13 -26.62
N VAL A 7 -7.94 -22.43 -25.92
CA VAL A 7 -8.52 -22.93 -24.67
C VAL A 7 -9.86 -23.62 -24.93
N LYS A 8 -10.03 -24.83 -24.43
CA LYS A 8 -11.22 -25.68 -24.68
C LYS A 8 -12.44 -25.29 -23.85
N ASN A 9 -12.24 -24.69 -22.69
CA ASN A 9 -13.33 -24.37 -21.77
C ASN A 9 -14.31 -23.37 -22.42
N SER A 10 -15.61 -23.69 -22.44
CA SER A 10 -16.67 -22.79 -22.94
C SER A 10 -16.73 -21.47 -22.16
N SER A 11 -16.36 -21.49 -20.87
CA SER A 11 -16.32 -20.32 -19.99
C SER A 11 -15.03 -19.50 -20.11
N TYR A 12 -14.10 -19.85 -21.00
CA TYR A 12 -12.78 -19.20 -21.10
C TYR A 12 -12.85 -17.69 -21.32
N GLY A 13 -13.71 -17.23 -22.23
CA GLY A 13 -13.83 -15.79 -22.50
C GLY A 13 -14.21 -14.98 -21.26
N ARG A 14 -15.11 -15.50 -20.42
CA ARG A 14 -15.48 -14.88 -19.13
C ARG A 14 -14.32 -14.93 -18.14
N TYR A 15 -13.63 -16.05 -18.06
CA TYR A 15 -12.48 -16.21 -17.16
C TYR A 15 -11.35 -15.22 -17.48
N GLU A 16 -11.01 -15.09 -18.76
CA GLU A 16 -10.02 -14.13 -19.25
C GLU A 16 -10.41 -12.69 -18.92
N GLU A 17 -11.66 -12.31 -19.19
CA GLU A 17 -12.18 -10.98 -18.89
C GLU A 17 -12.08 -10.64 -17.39
N LEU A 18 -12.41 -11.60 -16.52
CA LEU A 18 -12.34 -11.42 -15.08
C LEU A 18 -10.89 -11.28 -14.57
N LEU A 19 -9.94 -12.07 -15.10
CA LEU A 19 -8.52 -11.93 -14.75
C LEU A 19 -8.01 -10.52 -15.09
N ILE A 20 -8.26 -10.07 -16.32
CA ILE A 20 -7.86 -8.73 -16.77
C ILE A 20 -8.55 -7.65 -15.92
N ARG A 21 -9.85 -7.82 -15.63
CA ARG A 21 -10.61 -6.88 -14.80
C ARG A 21 -10.03 -6.78 -13.40
N ARG A 22 -9.74 -7.90 -12.74
CA ARG A 22 -9.11 -7.94 -11.42
C ARG A 22 -7.78 -7.20 -11.42
N ASP A 23 -6.91 -7.48 -12.38
CA ASP A 23 -5.57 -6.89 -12.42
C ASP A 23 -5.62 -5.38 -12.71
N ASN A 24 -6.57 -4.95 -13.56
CA ASN A 24 -6.87 -3.54 -13.78
C ASN A 24 -7.37 -2.85 -12.51
N LEU A 25 -8.29 -3.47 -11.76
CA LEU A 25 -8.81 -2.93 -10.51
C LEU A 25 -7.72 -2.83 -9.44
N LYS A 26 -6.84 -3.83 -9.31
CA LYS A 26 -5.68 -3.77 -8.40
C LYS A 26 -4.75 -2.60 -8.75
N LYS A 27 -4.46 -2.43 -10.04
CA LYS A 27 -3.64 -1.30 -10.51
C LYS A 27 -4.32 0.05 -10.27
N GLU A 28 -5.62 0.16 -10.53
CA GLU A 28 -6.40 1.38 -10.25
C GLU A 28 -6.39 1.69 -8.74
N ALA A 29 -6.65 0.69 -7.90
CA ALA A 29 -6.60 0.82 -6.44
C ALA A 29 -5.22 1.29 -5.97
N PHE A 30 -4.13 0.75 -6.51
CA PHE A 30 -2.76 1.21 -6.21
C PHE A 30 -2.55 2.68 -6.61
N ILE A 31 -3.02 3.10 -7.78
CA ILE A 31 -2.92 4.50 -8.23
C ILE A 31 -3.72 5.42 -7.30
N LEU A 32 -4.92 5.01 -6.90
CA LEU A 32 -5.80 5.72 -5.96
C LEU A 32 -5.14 5.83 -4.58
N GLN A 33 -4.50 4.77 -4.08
CA GLN A 33 -3.71 4.81 -2.85
C GLN A 33 -2.63 5.89 -2.92
N ARG A 34 -1.88 5.94 -4.03
CA ARG A 34 -0.82 6.92 -4.23
C ARG A 34 -1.37 8.34 -4.32
N GLN A 35 -2.52 8.54 -4.96
CA GLN A 35 -3.19 9.84 -4.99
C GLN A 35 -3.67 10.26 -3.62
N TYR A 36 -4.29 9.35 -2.87
CA TYR A 36 -4.76 9.59 -1.51
C TYR A 36 -3.58 9.98 -0.59
N VAL A 37 -2.49 9.23 -0.64
CA VAL A 37 -1.27 9.54 0.13
C VAL A 37 -0.67 10.87 -0.32
N ALA A 38 -0.65 11.20 -1.60
CA ALA A 38 -0.16 12.50 -2.07
C ALA A 38 -1.06 13.67 -1.63
N GLU A 39 -2.37 13.48 -1.56
CA GLU A 39 -3.37 14.51 -1.25
C GLU A 39 -3.52 14.77 0.26
N PHE A 40 -3.47 13.70 1.07
CA PHE A 40 -3.74 13.77 2.51
C PHE A 40 -2.52 13.44 3.38
N GLY A 41 -1.43 12.91 2.80
CA GLY A 41 -0.29 12.36 3.54
C GLY A 41 0.34 13.34 4.52
N ASP A 42 0.53 14.61 4.14
CA ASP A 42 1.11 15.62 5.04
C ASP A 42 0.25 15.82 6.29
N LEU A 43 -1.07 16.01 6.13
CA LEU A 43 -2.00 16.17 7.24
C LEU A 43 -2.07 14.91 8.12
N ILE A 44 -2.04 13.72 7.51
CA ILE A 44 -2.03 12.45 8.24
C ILE A 44 -0.73 12.31 9.04
N ILE A 45 0.41 12.73 8.48
CA ILE A 45 1.71 12.75 9.17
C ILE A 45 1.64 13.73 10.35
N GLU A 46 1.16 14.96 10.16
CA GLU A 46 1.02 15.95 11.25
C GLU A 46 0.15 15.43 12.41
N VAL A 47 -0.99 14.81 12.09
CA VAL A 47 -1.86 14.15 13.09
C VAL A 47 -1.09 13.05 13.82
N PHE A 48 -0.36 12.20 13.09
CA PHE A 48 0.38 11.09 13.67
C PHE A 48 1.53 11.59 14.57
N GLU A 49 2.29 12.59 14.15
CA GLU A 49 3.34 13.23 14.94
C GLU A 49 2.79 13.75 16.26
N LYS A 50 1.65 14.47 16.22
CA LYS A 50 1.03 14.98 17.44
C LYS A 50 0.52 13.87 18.36
N LYS A 51 -0.01 12.79 17.78
CA LYS A 51 -0.36 11.58 18.54
C LYS A 51 0.87 10.96 19.21
N LEU A 52 2.02 10.89 18.53
CA LEU A 52 3.25 10.36 19.13
C LEU A 52 3.74 11.23 20.29
N GLU A 53 3.62 12.55 20.19
CA GLU A 53 3.90 13.47 21.29
C GLU A 53 3.05 13.15 22.52
N CYS A 54 1.73 12.98 22.33
CA CYS A 54 0.81 12.60 23.41
C CYS A 54 1.19 11.24 24.02
N ILE A 55 1.52 10.23 23.21
CA ILE A 55 1.94 8.91 23.70
C ILE A 55 3.22 9.05 24.53
N LYS A 56 4.22 9.78 24.05
CA LYS A 56 5.47 10.02 24.77
C LYS A 56 5.21 10.68 26.12
N LYS A 57 4.38 11.73 26.18
CA LYS A 57 4.01 12.41 27.44
C LYS A 57 3.31 11.46 28.42
N LYS A 58 2.37 10.64 27.95
CA LYS A 58 1.70 9.63 28.80
C LYS A 58 2.69 8.63 29.38
N LYS A 59 3.60 8.11 28.56
CA LYS A 59 4.64 7.17 29.01
C LYS A 59 5.56 7.80 30.04
N THR A 60 5.91 9.08 29.86
CA THR A 60 6.65 9.86 30.87
C THR A 60 5.87 9.96 32.18
N ILE A 61 4.59 10.35 32.14
CA ILE A 61 3.72 10.43 33.33
C ILE A 61 3.68 9.09 34.06
N GLU A 62 3.43 7.99 33.35
CA GLU A 62 3.36 6.64 33.90
C GLU A 62 4.69 6.23 34.57
N PHE A 63 5.82 6.55 33.94
CA PHE A 63 7.14 6.28 34.50
C PHE A 63 7.40 7.09 35.79
N CYS A 64 7.14 8.40 35.75
CA CYS A 64 7.32 9.31 36.88
C CYS A 64 6.46 8.88 38.07
N GLN A 65 5.17 8.64 37.85
CA GLN A 65 4.24 8.19 38.89
C GLN A 65 4.68 6.88 39.51
N ARG A 66 5.15 5.91 38.70
CA ARG A 66 5.67 4.64 39.20
C ARG A 66 6.87 4.86 40.12
N LYS A 67 7.84 5.70 39.73
CA LYS A 67 9.03 5.99 40.54
C LYS A 67 8.67 6.69 41.85
N LEU A 68 7.79 7.69 41.79
CA LEU A 68 7.29 8.41 42.96
C LEU A 68 6.57 7.49 43.96
N ASN A 69 5.72 6.59 43.47
CA ASN A 69 5.02 5.61 44.33
C ASN A 69 5.97 4.64 45.04
N TYR A 70 7.15 4.38 44.48
CA TYR A 70 8.21 3.61 45.12
C TYR A 70 9.18 4.45 45.97
N GLY A 71 8.95 5.76 46.11
CA GLY A 71 9.84 6.68 46.81
C GLY A 71 11.23 6.82 46.16
N LYS A 72 11.35 6.52 44.87
CA LYS A 72 12.62 6.58 44.13
C LYS A 72 12.75 7.92 43.42
N SER A 73 13.99 8.41 43.30
CA SER A 73 14.32 9.53 42.41
C SER A 73 14.11 9.13 40.95
N ILE A 74 13.84 10.12 40.11
CA ILE A 74 13.71 9.94 38.67
C ILE A 74 15.10 10.11 38.06
N ASP A 75 15.57 9.06 37.40
CA ASP A 75 16.81 9.06 36.63
C ASP A 75 16.47 9.41 35.18
N GLN A 76 17.12 10.45 34.66
CA GLN A 76 16.81 10.98 33.33
C GLN A 76 17.27 10.03 32.21
N ASP A 77 18.39 9.36 32.39
CA ASP A 77 18.92 8.41 31.41
C ASP A 77 18.05 7.15 31.37
N GLU A 78 17.57 6.69 32.54
CA GLU A 78 16.63 5.57 32.63
C GLU A 78 15.29 5.89 31.97
N LEU A 79 14.77 7.11 32.17
CA LEU A 79 13.55 7.57 31.49
C LEU A 79 13.76 7.65 29.97
N GLN A 80 14.89 8.20 29.52
CA GLN A 80 15.15 8.32 28.09
C GLN A 80 15.29 6.96 27.43
N ALA A 81 16.02 6.02 28.04
CA ALA A 81 16.14 4.64 27.54
C ALA A 81 14.78 3.91 27.50
N TYR A 82 13.93 4.13 28.51
CA TYR A 82 12.57 3.60 28.52
C TYR A 82 11.73 4.15 27.35
N LEU A 83 11.76 5.47 27.15
CA LEU A 83 11.02 6.12 26.07
C LEU A 83 11.54 5.71 24.69
N ASP A 84 12.85 5.58 24.50
CA ASP A 84 13.44 5.17 23.23
C ASP A 84 12.95 3.79 22.81
N GLU A 85 12.85 2.84 23.75
CA GLU A 85 12.33 1.50 23.47
C GLU A 85 10.82 1.53 23.19
N GLU A 86 10.02 2.22 24.01
CA GLU A 86 8.56 2.30 23.83
C GLU A 86 8.16 3.03 22.54
N MET A 87 8.98 3.99 22.08
CA MET A 87 8.69 4.82 20.90
C MET A 87 9.28 4.27 19.60
N LYS A 88 10.09 3.21 19.65
CA LYS A 88 10.86 2.68 18.52
C LYS A 88 9.98 2.30 17.31
N GLU A 89 8.95 1.49 17.52
CA GLU A 89 8.05 1.04 16.45
C GLU A 89 7.23 2.21 15.88
N PHE A 90 6.84 3.14 16.74
CA PHE A 90 6.12 4.34 16.34
C PHE A 90 6.95 5.25 15.44
N GLN A 91 8.23 5.45 15.79
CA GLN A 91 9.14 6.26 14.99
C GLN A 91 9.46 5.60 13.64
N ALA A 92 9.63 4.27 13.61
CA ALA A 92 9.80 3.53 12.36
C ALA A 92 8.59 3.74 11.43
N ARG A 93 7.38 3.60 11.96
CA ARG A 93 6.14 3.85 11.21
C ARG A 93 6.02 5.28 10.68
N LEU A 94 6.38 6.28 11.49
CA LEU A 94 6.39 7.69 11.05
C LEU A 94 7.36 7.88 9.87
N ASN A 95 8.56 7.32 9.96
CA ASN A 95 9.54 7.41 8.88
C ASN A 95 9.04 6.75 7.58
N ASP A 96 8.36 5.60 7.67
CA ASP A 96 7.74 4.94 6.51
C ASP A 96 6.65 5.82 5.89
N MET A 97 5.79 6.42 6.71
CA MET A 97 4.74 7.33 6.24
C MET A 97 5.31 8.55 5.50
N ILE A 98 6.38 9.16 6.03
CA ILE A 98 7.08 10.29 5.40
C ILE A 98 7.65 9.85 4.04
N LYS A 99 8.40 8.75 4.01
CA LYS A 99 9.02 8.23 2.79
C LYS A 99 7.98 7.89 1.72
N ASP A 100 6.87 7.28 2.11
CA ASP A 100 5.77 6.94 1.20
C ASP A 100 5.09 8.19 0.65
N THR A 101 4.89 9.21 1.48
CA THR A 101 4.29 10.50 1.08
C THR A 101 5.18 11.27 0.12
N GLU A 102 6.47 11.39 0.42
CA GLU A 102 7.44 12.01 -0.48
C GLU A 102 7.51 11.29 -1.83
N SER A 103 7.47 9.96 -1.80
CA SER A 103 7.46 9.16 -3.01
C SER A 103 6.17 9.37 -3.81
N ALA A 104 5.01 9.44 -3.14
CA ALA A 104 3.71 9.60 -3.80
C ALA A 104 3.58 10.93 -4.56
N LYS A 105 4.22 11.98 -4.06
CA LYS A 105 4.25 13.31 -4.71
C LYS A 105 5.13 13.37 -5.96
N LYS A 106 6.14 12.48 -6.07
CA LYS A 106 7.01 12.39 -7.26
C LYS A 106 6.28 11.64 -8.38
N ARG A 107 5.46 12.36 -9.15
CA ARG A 107 4.76 11.80 -10.32
C ARG A 107 5.53 12.04 -11.61
N GLU A 108 5.93 10.96 -12.27
CA GLU A 108 6.12 10.98 -13.72
C GLU A 108 4.74 10.81 -14.38
N LYS A 109 4.35 11.75 -15.24
CA LYS A 109 3.10 11.66 -15.99
C LYS A 109 3.33 10.79 -17.22
N VAL A 110 2.66 9.64 -17.28
CA VAL A 110 2.55 8.85 -18.51
C VAL A 110 1.41 9.40 -19.35
N SER A 111 1.61 9.50 -20.67
CA SER A 111 0.59 10.04 -21.57
C SER A 111 -0.60 9.07 -21.70
N GLU A 112 -1.78 9.59 -21.99
CA GLU A 112 -2.98 8.77 -22.19
C GLU A 112 -2.81 7.76 -23.36
N ILE A 113 -2.10 8.17 -24.41
CA ILE A 113 -1.76 7.33 -25.56
C ILE A 113 -0.90 6.14 -25.11
N ASP A 114 0.10 6.37 -24.26
CA ASP A 114 0.98 5.33 -23.76
C ASP A 114 0.24 4.37 -22.84
N LEU A 115 -0.66 4.87 -21.98
CA LEU A 115 -1.52 4.03 -21.14
C LEU A 115 -2.41 3.09 -21.97
N ILE A 116 -2.98 3.58 -23.08
CA ILE A 116 -3.78 2.75 -23.99
C ILE A 116 -2.91 1.65 -24.61
N LYS A 117 -1.68 1.97 -25.05
CA LYS A 117 -0.74 0.98 -25.59
C LYS A 117 -0.34 -0.06 -24.55
N ILE A 118 0.03 0.36 -23.34
CA ILE A 118 0.39 -0.53 -22.22
C ILE A 118 -0.74 -1.53 -21.94
N LYS A 119 -1.99 -1.07 -21.86
CA LYS A 119 -3.16 -1.94 -21.66
C LYS A 119 -3.31 -2.96 -22.79
N LYS A 120 -3.16 -2.50 -24.04
CA LYS A 120 -3.26 -3.38 -25.21
C LYS A 120 -2.19 -4.49 -25.19
N ILE A 121 -0.95 -4.14 -24.88
CA ILE A 121 0.14 -5.11 -24.77
C ILE A 121 -0.14 -6.08 -23.62
N TYR A 122 -0.54 -5.57 -22.46
CA TYR A 122 -0.86 -6.39 -21.29
C TYR A 122 -1.94 -7.43 -21.58
N HIS A 123 -3.06 -7.03 -22.21
CA HIS A 123 -4.13 -7.96 -22.58
C HIS A 123 -3.64 -9.07 -23.51
N LYS A 124 -2.78 -8.74 -24.49
CA LYS A 124 -2.17 -9.74 -25.37
C LYS A 124 -1.29 -10.71 -24.59
N LEU A 125 -0.48 -10.20 -23.66
CA LEU A 125 0.45 -11.01 -22.87
C LEU A 125 -0.26 -11.94 -21.87
N VAL A 126 -1.38 -11.49 -21.27
CA VAL A 126 -2.23 -12.33 -20.40
C VAL A 126 -2.68 -13.59 -21.14
N LYS A 127 -3.21 -13.43 -22.37
CA LYS A 127 -3.65 -14.57 -23.20
C LYS A 127 -2.54 -15.57 -23.51
N LEU A 128 -1.30 -15.09 -23.61
CA LEU A 128 -0.17 -15.91 -24.03
C LEU A 128 0.48 -16.66 -22.86
N ILE A 129 0.68 -15.99 -21.72
CA ILE A 129 1.52 -16.54 -20.65
C ILE A 129 0.98 -16.29 -19.24
N HIS A 130 -0.26 -15.86 -19.04
CA HIS A 130 -0.81 -15.79 -17.68
C HIS A 130 -0.80 -17.21 -17.06
N PRO A 131 -0.27 -17.41 -15.84
CA PRO A 131 -0.08 -18.75 -15.26
C PRO A 131 -1.38 -19.55 -15.08
N ASP A 132 -2.51 -18.86 -14.86
CA ASP A 132 -3.82 -19.52 -14.79
C ASP A 132 -4.42 -19.89 -16.16
N ILE A 133 -3.92 -19.30 -17.25
CA ILE A 133 -4.37 -19.57 -18.63
C ILE A 133 -3.42 -20.55 -19.31
N ASN A 134 -2.11 -20.36 -19.13
CA ASN A 134 -1.06 -21.18 -19.71
C ASN A 134 -0.25 -21.87 -18.58
N PRO A 135 -0.55 -23.13 -18.26
CA PRO A 135 0.15 -23.87 -17.22
C PRO A 135 1.67 -23.98 -17.43
N LEU A 136 2.13 -23.94 -18.68
CA LEU A 136 3.58 -23.94 -18.99
C LEU A 136 4.31 -22.76 -18.35
N THR A 137 3.64 -21.63 -18.13
CA THR A 137 4.24 -20.50 -17.41
C THR A 137 4.66 -20.91 -16.00
N SER A 138 3.86 -21.72 -15.32
CA SER A 138 4.19 -22.20 -13.97
C SER A 138 5.24 -23.32 -13.97
N GLU A 139 5.40 -24.02 -15.10
CA GLU A 139 6.34 -25.13 -15.26
C GLU A 139 7.70 -24.69 -15.84
N ASN A 140 7.76 -23.51 -16.45
CA ASN A 140 8.94 -22.96 -17.10
C ASN A 140 9.41 -21.67 -16.43
N GLU A 141 10.59 -21.72 -15.80
CA GLU A 141 11.17 -20.60 -15.06
C GLU A 141 11.34 -19.32 -15.91
N ALA A 142 11.69 -19.45 -17.19
CA ALA A 142 11.87 -18.29 -18.06
C ALA A 142 10.53 -17.60 -18.37
N LEU A 143 9.46 -18.37 -18.59
CA LEU A 143 8.12 -17.80 -18.77
C LEU A 143 7.59 -17.19 -17.46
N TYR A 144 7.88 -17.82 -16.31
CA TYR A 144 7.52 -17.28 -15.01
C TYR A 144 8.22 -15.95 -14.72
N ASP A 145 9.53 -15.84 -14.99
CA ASP A 145 10.29 -14.58 -14.86
C ASP A 145 9.70 -13.48 -15.76
N LEU A 146 9.42 -13.81 -17.02
CA LEU A 146 8.77 -12.87 -17.94
C LEU A 146 7.42 -12.42 -17.41
N TRP A 147 6.61 -13.33 -16.84
CA TRP A 147 5.33 -12.97 -16.24
C TRP A 147 5.49 -12.00 -15.06
N GLN A 148 6.43 -12.27 -14.14
CA GLN A 148 6.73 -11.36 -13.01
C GLN A 148 7.12 -9.96 -13.51
N ARG A 149 7.98 -9.90 -14.53
CA ARG A 149 8.41 -8.64 -15.13
C ARG A 149 7.25 -7.88 -15.80
N ILE A 150 6.33 -8.59 -16.46
CA ILE A 150 5.12 -7.99 -17.04
C ILE A 150 4.25 -7.37 -15.96
N GLN A 151 4.05 -8.04 -14.82
CA GLN A 151 3.27 -7.48 -13.72
C GLN A 151 3.90 -6.18 -13.21
N ILE A 152 5.23 -6.15 -13.05
CA ILE A 152 5.98 -4.95 -12.63
C ILE A 152 5.83 -3.84 -13.67
N ALA A 153 6.17 -4.09 -14.93
CA ALA A 153 6.12 -3.11 -16.01
C ALA A 153 4.70 -2.55 -16.21
N TYR A 154 3.68 -3.42 -16.12
CA TYR A 154 2.30 -3.01 -16.19
C TYR A 154 1.93 -2.07 -15.04
N ASN A 155 2.28 -2.41 -13.80
CA ASN A 155 1.99 -1.58 -12.63
C ASN A 155 2.74 -0.24 -12.64
N CYS A 156 3.97 -0.22 -13.14
CA CYS A 156 4.80 0.98 -13.27
C CYS A 156 4.45 1.86 -14.47
N ASN A 157 3.51 1.44 -15.33
CA ASN A 157 3.22 2.09 -16.61
C ASN A 157 4.47 2.26 -17.51
N ASP A 158 5.37 1.28 -17.50
CA ASP A 158 6.60 1.32 -18.30
C ASP A 158 6.31 0.82 -19.72
N LEU A 159 5.98 1.73 -20.63
CA LEU A 159 5.67 1.37 -22.02
C LEU A 159 6.87 0.69 -22.70
N LYS A 160 8.09 1.17 -22.45
CA LYS A 160 9.27 0.65 -23.12
C LYS A 160 9.54 -0.79 -22.71
N GLU A 161 9.50 -1.08 -21.41
CA GLU A 161 9.65 -2.44 -20.90
C GLU A 161 8.51 -3.35 -21.39
N MET A 162 7.26 -2.85 -21.44
CA MET A 162 6.13 -3.62 -21.99
C MET A 162 6.33 -4.00 -23.46
N GLU A 163 6.80 -3.09 -24.31
CA GLU A 163 7.11 -3.36 -25.72
C GLU A 163 8.26 -4.37 -25.87
N GLU A 164 9.31 -4.27 -25.04
CA GLU A 164 10.41 -5.25 -25.02
C GLU A 164 9.94 -6.65 -24.57
N LEU A 165 9.10 -6.71 -23.53
CA LEU A 165 8.54 -7.96 -23.01
C LEU A 165 7.63 -8.63 -24.03
N GLU A 166 6.86 -7.86 -24.82
CA GLU A 166 6.03 -8.41 -25.91
C GLU A 166 6.86 -9.23 -26.91
N VAL A 167 8.00 -8.68 -27.33
CA VAL A 167 8.92 -9.37 -28.24
C VAL A 167 9.54 -10.60 -27.58
N ARG A 168 10.05 -10.46 -26.35
CA ARG A 168 10.71 -11.56 -25.61
C ARG A 168 9.78 -12.73 -25.37
N VAL A 169 8.53 -12.48 -24.99
CA VAL A 169 7.52 -13.54 -24.80
C VAL A 169 7.27 -14.28 -26.10
N THR A 170 7.08 -13.55 -27.20
CA THR A 170 6.84 -14.15 -28.52
C THR A 170 8.01 -15.05 -28.92
N THR A 171 9.25 -14.55 -28.82
CA THR A 171 10.45 -15.32 -29.14
C THR A 171 10.63 -16.54 -28.23
N THR A 172 10.33 -16.42 -26.93
CA THR A 172 10.47 -17.53 -25.98
C THR A 172 9.48 -18.64 -26.29
N LEU A 173 8.22 -18.30 -26.60
CA LEU A 173 7.20 -19.27 -26.99
C LEU A 173 7.57 -19.98 -28.30
N GLU A 174 8.10 -19.25 -29.29
CA GLU A 174 8.60 -19.83 -30.55
C GLU A 174 9.75 -20.82 -30.31
N GLN A 175 10.71 -20.48 -29.45
CA GLN A 175 11.84 -21.35 -29.10
C GLN A 175 11.42 -22.62 -28.37
N LEU A 176 10.39 -22.53 -27.53
CA LEU A 176 9.81 -23.67 -26.84
C LEU A 176 8.97 -24.55 -27.77
N GLY A 177 8.78 -24.16 -29.04
CA GLY A 177 7.95 -24.89 -30.00
C GLY A 177 6.47 -24.87 -29.62
N VAL A 178 6.05 -23.90 -28.82
CA VAL A 178 4.67 -23.73 -28.36
C VAL A 178 3.84 -23.15 -29.50
N GLY A 179 3.35 -24.02 -30.38
CA GLY A 179 2.41 -23.65 -31.45
C GLY A 179 1.16 -24.53 -31.38
N ASN A 180 -0.01 -23.91 -31.29
CA ASN A 180 -1.32 -24.56 -31.24
C ASN A 180 -1.51 -25.51 -30.03
N LEU A 181 -1.15 -25.07 -28.83
CA LEU A 181 -1.48 -25.82 -27.62
C LEU A 181 -2.98 -25.72 -27.34
N GLU A 182 -3.64 -26.87 -27.26
CA GLU A 182 -4.97 -26.99 -26.69
C GLU A 182 -4.86 -27.11 -25.18
N ILE A 183 -5.34 -26.10 -24.46
CA ILE A 183 -5.29 -26.05 -23.00
C ILE A 183 -6.71 -26.24 -22.44
N GLU A 184 -6.80 -27.02 -21.37
CA GLU A 184 -8.01 -27.14 -20.56
C GLU A 184 -7.69 -26.65 -19.15
N ILE A 185 -8.40 -25.61 -18.71
CA ILE A 185 -8.25 -25.01 -17.39
C ILE A 185 -9.11 -25.83 -16.42
N PRO A 186 -8.51 -26.48 -15.41
CA PRO A 186 -9.26 -27.27 -14.45
C PRO A 186 -10.11 -26.36 -13.55
N ASN A 187 -11.33 -26.81 -13.24
CA ASN A 187 -12.29 -26.15 -12.34
C ASN A 187 -12.53 -24.66 -12.69
N ILE A 188 -12.63 -24.35 -14.00
CA ILE A 188 -12.75 -22.97 -14.47
C ILE A 188 -13.93 -22.22 -13.85
N ASP A 189 -15.06 -22.89 -13.61
CA ASP A 189 -16.24 -22.24 -13.04
C ASP A 189 -16.04 -21.87 -11.57
N ASP A 190 -15.33 -22.70 -10.79
CA ASP A 190 -14.96 -22.37 -9.41
C ASP A 190 -13.99 -21.19 -9.38
N LYS A 191 -12.97 -21.19 -10.26
CA LYS A 191 -12.03 -20.08 -10.39
C LYS A 191 -12.72 -18.78 -10.81
N ILE A 192 -13.72 -18.85 -11.70
CA ILE A 192 -14.57 -17.71 -12.05
C ILE A 192 -15.29 -17.19 -10.81
N ALA A 193 -15.92 -18.07 -10.02
CA ALA A 193 -16.64 -17.66 -8.82
C ALA A 193 -15.73 -17.02 -7.76
N GLU A 194 -14.49 -17.51 -7.62
CA GLU A 194 -13.47 -16.90 -6.75
C GLU A 194 -13.03 -15.53 -7.25
N LEU A 195 -12.76 -15.39 -8.55
CA LEU A 195 -12.39 -14.10 -9.15
C LEU A 195 -13.50 -13.06 -9.00
N GLU A 196 -14.77 -13.45 -9.13
CA GLU A 196 -15.90 -12.54 -8.95
C GLU A 196 -15.97 -12.03 -7.51
N LYS A 197 -15.78 -12.90 -6.52
CA LYS A 197 -15.69 -12.50 -5.11
C LYS A 197 -14.50 -11.57 -4.86
N GLU A 198 -13.34 -11.87 -5.44
CA GLU A 198 -12.14 -11.04 -5.32
C GLU A 198 -12.37 -9.65 -5.92
N ILE A 199 -12.98 -9.57 -7.11
CA ILE A 199 -13.32 -8.30 -7.77
C ILE A 199 -14.28 -7.48 -6.91
N VAL A 200 -15.33 -8.08 -6.36
CA VAL A 200 -16.25 -7.40 -5.46
C VAL A 200 -15.51 -6.89 -4.23
N THR A 201 -14.67 -7.72 -3.62
CA THR A 201 -13.86 -7.35 -2.45
C THR A 201 -12.98 -6.15 -2.76
N ILE A 202 -12.21 -6.18 -3.86
CA ILE A 202 -11.35 -5.05 -4.27
C ILE A 202 -12.19 -3.80 -4.46
N MET A 203 -13.35 -3.91 -5.10
CA MET A 203 -14.22 -2.77 -5.36
C MET A 203 -14.86 -2.20 -4.09
N GLU A 204 -15.04 -2.98 -3.03
CA GLU A 204 -15.69 -2.57 -1.77
C GLU A 204 -14.71 -2.14 -0.67
N THR A 205 -13.41 -2.34 -0.87
CA THR A 205 -12.39 -2.01 0.14
C THR A 205 -11.43 -0.91 -0.31
N ASP A 206 -10.71 -0.35 0.66
CA ASP A 206 -9.52 0.44 0.38
C ASP A 206 -8.46 -0.44 -0.33
N PRO A 207 -7.65 0.15 -1.23
CA PRO A 207 -7.63 1.56 -1.60
C PRO A 207 -8.56 1.96 -2.75
N TYR A 208 -9.35 1.03 -3.33
CA TYR A 208 -10.24 1.37 -4.46
C TYR A 208 -11.32 2.38 -4.06
N GLN A 209 -11.85 2.27 -2.84
CA GLN A 209 -12.85 3.20 -2.30
C GLN A 209 -12.36 4.65 -2.19
N TYR A 210 -11.04 4.92 -2.18
CA TYR A 210 -10.52 6.29 -2.18
C TYR A 210 -10.94 7.09 -3.41
N LYS A 211 -11.31 6.43 -4.51
CA LYS A 211 -11.89 7.07 -5.69
C LYS A 211 -13.03 8.02 -5.35
N PHE A 212 -13.96 7.59 -4.51
CA PHE A 212 -15.15 8.37 -4.17
C PHE A 212 -14.82 9.64 -3.37
N ILE A 213 -13.71 9.63 -2.62
CA ILE A 213 -13.22 10.82 -1.91
C ILE A 213 -12.45 11.72 -2.88
N LEU A 214 -11.54 11.15 -3.69
CA LEU A 214 -10.63 11.89 -4.56
C LEU A 214 -11.31 12.57 -5.75
N GLU A 215 -12.44 12.04 -6.23
CA GLU A 215 -13.20 12.60 -7.36
C GLU A 215 -14.16 13.73 -6.94
N ASP A 216 -14.49 13.86 -5.65
CA ASP A 216 -15.37 14.90 -5.12
C ASP A 216 -14.57 15.96 -4.33
N PRO A 217 -14.39 17.18 -4.87
CA PRO A 217 -13.70 18.26 -4.17
C PRO A 217 -14.28 18.58 -2.79
N LYS A 218 -15.59 18.38 -2.60
CA LYS A 218 -16.24 18.58 -1.31
C LYS A 218 -15.81 17.50 -0.32
N ALA A 219 -15.83 16.23 -0.73
CA ALA A 219 -15.36 15.12 0.10
C ALA A 219 -13.87 15.25 0.46
N VAL A 220 -13.04 15.75 -0.46
CA VAL A 220 -11.63 16.07 -0.18
C VAL A 220 -11.51 17.09 0.95
N GLU A 221 -12.24 18.21 0.87
CA GLU A 221 -12.16 19.24 1.92
C GLU A 221 -12.78 18.76 3.24
N GLU A 222 -13.89 18.01 3.20
CA GLU A 222 -14.47 17.39 4.40
C GLU A 222 -13.46 16.45 5.08
N LYS A 223 -12.71 15.65 4.32
CA LYS A 223 -11.66 14.78 4.85
C LYS A 223 -10.50 15.59 5.44
N LYS A 224 -10.04 16.65 4.76
CA LYS A 224 -8.98 17.54 5.30
C LYS A 224 -9.43 18.21 6.58
N GLN A 225 -10.67 18.68 6.64
CA GLN A 225 -11.24 19.30 7.83
C GLN A 225 -11.32 18.31 8.99
N SER A 226 -11.77 17.08 8.75
CA SER A 226 -11.75 16.01 9.75
C SER A 226 -10.35 15.73 10.30
N LEU A 227 -9.32 15.73 9.43
CA LEU A 227 -7.93 15.55 9.87
C LEU A 227 -7.42 16.74 10.71
N ARG A 228 -7.79 17.98 10.34
CA ARG A 228 -7.46 19.17 11.14
C ARG A 228 -8.15 19.17 12.51
N GLU A 229 -9.39 18.71 12.57
CA GLU A 229 -10.12 18.54 13.84
C GLU A 229 -9.48 17.46 14.72
N GLU A 230 -9.08 16.33 14.13
CA GLU A 230 -8.33 15.29 14.83
C GLU A 230 -6.99 15.85 15.36
N LEU A 231 -6.23 16.57 14.53
CA LEU A 231 -4.99 17.23 14.94
C LEU A 231 -5.23 18.17 16.13
N GLN A 232 -6.25 19.02 16.04
CA GLN A 232 -6.60 19.96 17.10
C GLN A 232 -6.95 19.23 18.41
N SER A 233 -7.67 18.12 18.33
CA SER A 233 -7.97 17.30 19.52
C SER A 233 -6.72 16.74 20.20
N TYR A 234 -5.71 16.34 19.42
CA TYR A 234 -4.42 15.90 19.97
C TYR A 234 -3.58 17.06 20.49
N ILE A 235 -3.69 18.26 19.90
CA ILE A 235 -3.04 19.46 20.44
C ILE A 235 -3.58 19.76 21.84
N GLU A 236 -4.90 19.85 21.99
CA GLU A 236 -5.56 20.09 23.28
C GLU A 236 -5.24 19.00 24.30
N TYR A 237 -5.24 17.73 23.86
CA TYR A 237 -4.86 16.63 24.75
C TYR A 237 -3.39 16.71 25.18
N SER A 238 -2.50 17.12 24.27
CA SER A 238 -1.08 17.31 24.59
C SER A 238 -0.88 18.38 25.66
N GLU A 239 -1.61 19.49 25.58
CA GLU A 239 -1.60 20.58 26.57
C GLU A 239 -2.11 20.10 27.94
N GLN A 240 -3.15 19.26 27.97
CA GLN A 240 -3.62 18.65 29.22
C GLN A 240 -2.54 17.77 29.86
N LEU A 241 -1.80 17.00 29.06
CA LEU A 241 -0.70 16.17 29.54
C LEU A 241 0.48 17.00 30.06
N ASP A 242 0.77 18.16 29.45
CA ASP A 242 1.77 19.09 29.95
C ASP A 242 1.42 19.61 31.35
N ASN A 243 0.16 20.02 31.56
CA ASN A 243 -0.31 20.44 32.88
C ASN A 243 -0.17 19.32 33.93
N ILE A 244 -0.41 18.06 33.57
CA ILE A 244 -0.22 16.92 34.47
C ILE A 244 1.27 16.73 34.81
N LEU A 245 2.16 16.83 33.81
CA LEU A 245 3.59 16.74 34.01
C LEU A 245 4.12 17.87 34.90
N GLU A 246 3.67 19.10 34.69
CA GLU A 246 4.02 20.26 35.52
C GLU A 246 3.55 20.08 36.96
N ASN A 247 2.32 19.61 37.18
CA ASN A 247 1.82 19.33 38.53
C ASN A 247 2.61 18.22 39.24
N LEU A 248 3.03 17.17 38.51
CA LEU A 248 3.91 16.14 39.06
C LEU A 248 5.27 16.73 39.49
N MET A 249 5.75 17.77 38.82
CA MET A 249 6.99 18.46 39.16
C MET A 249 6.86 19.41 40.34
N THR A 250 5.70 20.04 40.54
CA THR A 250 5.47 21.03 41.60
C THR A 250 5.00 20.42 42.92
N ASP A 251 4.15 19.38 42.88
CA ASP A 251 3.72 18.66 44.09
C ASP A 251 4.83 17.77 44.68
N GLY A 252 5.79 17.39 43.84
CA GLY A 252 6.98 16.61 44.21
C GLY A 252 8.16 17.49 44.61
N ASN A 253 8.20 18.00 45.84
CA ASN A 253 9.39 18.59 46.50
C ASN A 253 10.58 17.59 46.64
N SER A 254 10.68 16.56 45.79
CA SER A 254 11.65 15.47 45.86
C SER A 254 12.02 14.84 44.50
N ILE A 255 11.62 15.42 43.35
CA ILE A 255 12.20 14.97 42.05
C ILE A 255 13.64 15.50 41.98
N VAL A 256 14.56 14.74 42.57
CA VAL A 256 15.98 14.91 42.34
C VAL A 256 16.27 14.25 40.99
N TRP A 257 16.32 15.08 39.94
CA TRP A 257 16.88 14.67 38.66
C TRP A 257 18.35 14.30 38.89
N LYS A 258 18.68 13.02 38.77
CA LYS A 258 20.08 12.61 38.70
C LYS A 258 20.49 12.73 37.23
N MET A 259 21.39 13.69 36.99
CA MET A 259 22.17 13.76 35.76
C MET A 259 23.42 12.91 35.99
N SER A 260 23.68 11.95 35.11
CA SER A 260 24.93 11.19 35.08
C SER A 260 26.05 11.99 34.40
#